data_AF-S8AFH7-F1
#
_entry.id   AF-S8AFH7-F1
#
_cell.length_a   1.000
_cell.length_b   1.000
_cell.length_c   1.000
_cell.angle_alpha   90.00
_cell.angle_beta   90.00
_cell.angle_gamma   90.00
#
_symmetry.space_group_name_H-M   'P 1'
#
loop_
_entity.id
_entity.type
_entity.pdbx_description
1 polymer ?
#
loop_
_entity_poly.entity_id
_entity_poly.type
_entity_poly.pdbx_seq_one_letter_code
_entity_poly.pdbx_strand_id
1 'polypeptide(L)'
;MLLQNMLFNLLPVALFHVALATADLVRVGNLECEDIRQYHQCLPRGLASAPGIGIYLSAEYGTVSASYHDGNVTDIARIDASPELTKLMLELADPFTCSKAFSTTQKILHTLRNPSKWTSLLPFSSSSTPTSPAAILAETLSALRMAASEALRTPISQAVVILPDLPGLQYPDLEAAASLAGLTLLQGFTASSAHAPLTYSALAQRKAILPTLTTAAYAAAVPAGLCRNYTSFDECNEENLVQETEEGYTRGILRISLNAQTLSIDGAECASATMCFGDLRSRNFEGMGYHSPLRKEDPTKYWDVMTDLILRAGIATGRSGLDTLLLTGDYVLEEDFLDNLEMALLYVDGGADVIDQWHLDGSIVSYPPVYLPARGAAEMAKRIAAGQMVYAGEEGCTGSEEAHGDAKLEVEGVTEQPTT
;
A
#
# COMPACT_ATOMS: atom_id res chain seq x y z
N MET A 1 10.81 -23.01 66.12
CA MET A 1 12.23 -22.77 66.46
C MET A 1 13.08 -23.70 65.62
N LEU A 2 14.07 -23.30 64.83
CA LEU A 2 14.47 -22.05 64.17
C LEU A 2 15.85 -22.41 63.59
N LEU A 3 16.05 -22.14 62.29
CA LEU A 3 17.35 -22.11 61.59
C LEU A 3 18.10 -23.47 61.55
N GLN A 4 18.92 -23.81 60.57
CA GLN A 4 19.95 -23.02 59.90
C GLN A 4 20.50 -23.97 58.81
N ASN A 5 20.45 -23.59 57.53
CA ASN A 5 21.36 -24.07 56.47
C ASN A 5 20.84 -23.64 55.09
N MET A 6 21.08 -22.38 54.72
CA MET A 6 21.34 -21.97 53.33
C MET A 6 22.02 -20.61 53.38
N LEU A 7 23.35 -20.61 53.41
CA LEU A 7 24.17 -19.42 53.33
C LEU A 7 25.54 -19.81 52.79
N PHE A 8 25.66 -20.04 51.48
CA PHE A 8 26.92 -20.01 50.74
C PHE A 8 26.60 -19.98 49.24
N ASN A 9 26.67 -18.77 48.66
CA ASN A 9 27.16 -18.49 47.30
C ASN A 9 26.82 -17.03 46.93
N LEU A 10 27.54 -16.11 47.57
CA LEU A 10 27.78 -14.78 47.03
C LEU A 10 29.29 -14.63 46.96
N LEU A 11 29.84 -14.66 45.75
CA LEU A 11 31.14 -14.07 45.47
C LEU A 11 31.05 -13.27 44.17
N PRO A 12 31.71 -12.09 44.11
CA PRO A 12 31.43 -11.05 43.14
C PRO A 12 32.44 -11.08 42.00
N VAL A 13 31.97 -11.01 40.76
CA VAL A 13 32.80 -10.73 39.60
C VAL A 13 32.07 -9.72 38.73
N ALA A 14 32.50 -8.46 38.79
CA ALA A 14 32.63 -7.56 37.65
C ALA A 14 32.94 -6.13 38.14
N LEU A 15 34.18 -5.93 38.56
CA LEU A 15 34.84 -4.63 38.48
C LEU A 15 35.44 -4.56 37.06
N PHE A 16 34.76 -3.88 36.15
CA PHE A 16 35.34 -3.51 34.85
C PHE A 16 35.03 -2.05 34.53
N HIS A 17 36.08 -1.25 34.69
CA HIS A 17 36.41 0.02 34.05
C HIS A 17 35.27 0.93 33.55
N VAL A 18 34.99 1.94 34.38
CA VAL A 18 34.60 3.29 33.92
C VAL A 18 35.80 3.87 33.15
N ALA A 19 35.76 3.81 31.83
CA ALA A 19 36.59 4.64 30.96
C ALA A 19 35.74 5.80 30.46
N LEU A 20 36.13 7.02 30.86
CA LEU A 20 35.59 8.27 30.37
C LEU A 20 35.70 8.31 28.83
N ALA A 21 34.56 8.31 28.14
CA ALA A 21 34.50 8.81 26.78
C ALA A 21 34.40 10.34 26.85
N THR A 22 35.51 11.01 26.58
CA THR A 22 35.54 12.44 26.29
C THR A 22 34.72 12.68 25.02
N ALA A 23 33.71 13.53 25.12
CA ALA A 23 32.91 13.99 24.01
C ALA A 23 33.77 14.83 23.07
N ASP A 24 34.28 14.22 22.00
CA ASP A 24 34.70 14.95 20.82
C ASP A 24 33.45 15.46 20.10
N LEU A 25 33.11 16.72 20.39
CA LEU A 25 32.23 17.53 19.56
C LEU A 25 32.85 17.63 18.16
N VAL A 26 32.47 16.69 17.28
CA VAL A 26 32.65 16.86 15.84
C VAL A 26 31.81 18.07 15.45
N ARG A 27 32.50 19.18 15.22
CA ARG A 27 31.97 20.38 14.59
C ARG A 27 31.58 19.98 13.17
N VAL A 28 30.32 19.59 12.98
CA VAL A 28 29.74 19.42 11.65
C VAL A 28 29.85 20.78 10.97
N GLY A 29 30.79 20.88 10.03
CA GLY A 29 30.92 22.06 9.20
C GLY A 29 29.59 22.31 8.49
N ASN A 30 29.27 23.59 8.27
CA ASN A 30 28.13 24.03 7.48
C ASN A 30 28.11 23.24 6.16
N LEU A 31 27.24 22.24 6.07
CA LEU A 31 26.80 21.69 4.80
C LEU A 31 25.93 22.79 4.20
N GLU A 32 26.54 23.61 3.34
CA GLU A 32 25.78 24.43 2.41
C GLU A 32 24.83 23.49 1.69
N CYS A 33 23.53 23.69 1.92
CA CYS A 33 22.49 22.96 1.21
C CYS A 33 22.57 23.40 -0.25
N GLU A 34 23.29 22.62 -1.06
CA GLU A 34 23.16 22.71 -2.51
C GLU A 34 21.69 22.49 -2.85
N ASP A 35 21.15 23.48 -3.53
CA ASP A 35 19.75 23.73 -3.83
C ASP A 35 19.11 22.52 -4.52
N ILE A 36 18.23 21.77 -3.83
CA ILE A 36 17.48 20.61 -4.37
C ILE A 36 16.40 21.06 -5.38
N ARG A 37 16.39 22.33 -5.82
CA ARG A 37 15.41 22.87 -6.79
C ARG A 37 15.53 22.33 -8.22
N GLN A 38 16.50 21.49 -8.55
CA GLN A 38 16.90 21.27 -9.95
C GLN A 38 16.12 20.20 -10.76
N TYR A 39 15.06 19.58 -10.24
CA TYR A 39 14.33 18.54 -10.98
C TYR A 39 12.79 18.64 -10.94
N HIS A 40 12.23 19.85 -10.88
CA HIS A 40 10.78 20.01 -11.10
C HIS A 40 10.51 20.31 -12.58
N GLN A 41 10.39 19.25 -13.40
CA GLN A 41 9.80 19.40 -14.73
C GLN A 41 8.33 19.80 -14.54
N CYS A 42 7.96 20.98 -15.05
CA CYS A 42 6.57 21.43 -15.08
C CYS A 42 5.72 20.36 -15.79
N LEU A 43 4.75 19.76 -15.09
CA LEU A 43 3.82 18.84 -15.74
C LEU A 43 2.94 19.62 -16.72
N PRO A 44 2.79 19.15 -17.97
CA PRO A 44 1.82 19.70 -18.91
C PRO A 44 0.41 19.75 -18.28
N ARG A 45 -0.34 20.84 -18.52
CA ARG A 45 -1.74 20.98 -18.02
C ARG A 45 -2.63 19.78 -18.36
N GLY A 46 -2.40 19.10 -19.48
CA GLY A 46 -3.15 17.90 -19.87
C GLY A 46 -2.92 16.70 -18.93
N LEU A 47 -1.74 16.57 -18.33
CA LEU A 47 -1.44 15.55 -17.32
C LEU A 47 -2.10 15.87 -15.99
N ALA A 48 -2.22 17.15 -15.66
CA ALA A 48 -2.99 17.57 -14.51
C ALA A 48 -4.46 17.18 -14.62
N SER A 49 -5.07 17.42 -15.79
CA SER A 49 -6.47 17.07 -16.09
C SER A 49 -6.72 15.58 -16.23
N ALA A 50 -5.68 14.77 -16.45
CA ALA A 50 -5.80 13.33 -16.60
C ALA A 50 -6.33 12.66 -15.31
N PRO A 51 -7.11 11.58 -15.43
CA PRO A 51 -7.53 10.81 -14.26
C PRO A 51 -6.34 10.16 -13.58
N GLY A 52 -6.37 10.08 -12.25
CA GLY A 52 -5.41 9.30 -11.47
C GLY A 52 -5.73 7.81 -11.59
N ILE A 53 -4.76 6.99 -11.97
CA ILE A 53 -4.97 5.55 -12.16
C ILE A 53 -4.43 4.79 -10.96
N GLY A 54 -5.30 3.99 -10.34
CA GLY A 54 -4.97 3.10 -9.24
C GLY A 54 -5.12 1.65 -9.66
N ILE A 55 -4.09 0.85 -9.40
CA ILE A 55 -4.08 -0.59 -9.66
C ILE A 55 -3.86 -1.31 -8.34
N TYR A 56 -4.64 -2.36 -8.10
CA TYR A 56 -4.41 -3.30 -7.01
C TYR A 56 -4.22 -4.70 -7.55
N LEU A 57 -3.19 -5.39 -7.09
CA LEU A 57 -2.93 -6.80 -7.40
C LEU A 57 -3.08 -7.64 -6.13
N SER A 58 -3.93 -8.67 -6.18
CA SER A 58 -4.01 -9.74 -5.21
C SER A 58 -3.41 -11.02 -5.78
N ALA A 59 -3.36 -12.10 -4.99
CA ALA A 59 -2.94 -13.41 -5.51
C ALA A 59 -3.97 -14.01 -6.49
N GLU A 60 -5.22 -13.55 -6.46
CA GLU A 60 -6.34 -14.16 -7.19
C GLU A 60 -6.87 -13.28 -8.33
N TYR A 61 -6.62 -11.97 -8.27
CA TYR A 61 -7.09 -11.02 -9.27
C TYR A 61 -6.28 -9.71 -9.25
N GLY A 62 -6.44 -8.91 -10.29
CA GLY A 62 -6.07 -7.51 -10.33
C GLY A 62 -7.29 -6.63 -10.57
N THR A 63 -7.31 -5.43 -9.99
CA THR A 63 -8.36 -4.42 -10.20
C THR A 63 -7.73 -3.09 -10.59
N VAL A 64 -8.46 -2.31 -11.37
CA VAL A 64 -8.08 -0.95 -11.76
C VAL A 64 -9.25 0.01 -11.62
N SER A 65 -8.99 1.17 -11.05
CA SER A 65 -9.95 2.27 -10.87
C SER A 65 -9.31 3.59 -11.32
N ALA A 66 -10.15 4.57 -11.63
CA ALA A 66 -9.75 5.92 -12.02
C ALA A 66 -10.41 6.98 -11.13
N SER A 67 -9.61 7.92 -10.63
CA SER A 67 -10.04 9.09 -9.87
C SER A 67 -10.02 10.33 -10.76
N TYR A 68 -11.12 11.08 -10.75
CA TYR A 68 -11.33 12.28 -11.55
C TYR A 68 -11.19 13.54 -10.69
N HIS A 69 -11.08 14.68 -11.35
CA HIS A 69 -10.95 15.99 -10.67
C HIS A 69 -12.15 16.39 -9.83
N ASP A 70 -13.34 15.89 -10.17
CA ASP A 70 -14.57 16.12 -9.42
C ASP A 70 -14.64 15.28 -8.12
N GLY A 71 -13.60 14.51 -7.82
CA GLY A 71 -13.53 13.62 -6.67
C GLY A 71 -14.28 12.30 -6.87
N ASN A 72 -14.85 12.07 -8.05
CA ASN A 72 -15.48 10.80 -8.36
C ASN A 72 -14.42 9.74 -8.66
N VAL A 73 -14.66 8.51 -8.20
CA VAL A 73 -13.80 7.36 -8.48
C VAL A 73 -14.63 6.29 -9.17
N THR A 74 -14.19 5.86 -10.35
CA THR A 74 -14.87 4.83 -11.14
C THR A 74 -14.05 3.55 -11.18
N ASP A 75 -14.70 2.44 -10.92
CA ASP A 75 -14.14 1.11 -11.08
C ASP A 75 -14.15 0.73 -12.56
N ILE A 76 -13.00 0.37 -13.11
CA ILE A 76 -12.86 0.15 -14.55
C ILE A 76 -12.92 -1.33 -14.89
N ALA A 77 -12.03 -2.12 -14.30
CA ALA A 77 -11.91 -3.53 -14.66
C ALA A 77 -11.34 -4.37 -13.51
N ARG A 78 -11.76 -5.63 -13.51
CA ARG A 78 -11.16 -6.73 -12.75
C ARG A 78 -10.66 -7.75 -13.75
N ILE A 79 -9.45 -8.27 -13.51
CA ILE A 79 -8.83 -9.32 -14.31
C ILE A 79 -8.41 -10.42 -13.35
N ASP A 80 -8.89 -11.64 -13.56
CA ASP A 80 -8.48 -12.77 -12.71
C ASP A 80 -7.00 -13.08 -12.93
N ALA A 81 -6.31 -13.47 -11.86
CA ALA A 81 -4.89 -13.78 -11.89
C ALA A 81 -4.64 -15.05 -12.72
N SER A 82 -3.54 -15.04 -13.48
CA SER A 82 -3.05 -16.28 -14.08
C SER A 82 -2.57 -17.24 -12.99
N PRO A 83 -2.58 -18.57 -13.24
CA PRO A 83 -2.00 -19.54 -12.31
C PRO A 83 -0.55 -19.22 -11.94
N GLU A 84 0.22 -18.66 -12.88
CA GLU A 84 1.60 -18.22 -12.70
C GLU A 84 1.69 -17.04 -11.73
N LEU A 85 0.80 -16.04 -11.86
CA LEU A 85 0.74 -14.91 -10.93
C LEU A 85 0.33 -15.38 -9.54
N THR A 86 -0.71 -16.21 -9.42
CA THR A 86 -1.15 -16.75 -8.12
C THR A 86 -0.01 -17.47 -7.42
N LYS A 87 0.68 -18.36 -8.15
CA LYS A 87 1.83 -19.08 -7.62
C LYS A 87 2.95 -18.13 -7.17
N LEU A 88 3.29 -17.15 -8.01
CA LEU A 88 4.32 -16.16 -7.68
C LEU A 88 3.96 -15.35 -6.43
N MET A 89 2.72 -14.87 -6.31
CA MET A 89 2.28 -14.06 -5.18
C MET A 89 2.34 -14.86 -3.87
N LEU A 90 1.98 -16.14 -3.88
CA LEU A 90 2.11 -17.04 -2.73
C LEU A 90 3.58 -17.30 -2.37
N GLU A 91 4.46 -17.49 -3.36
CA GLU A 91 5.90 -17.66 -3.14
C GLU A 91 6.55 -16.40 -2.55
N LEU A 92 6.13 -15.22 -2.98
CA LEU A 92 6.64 -13.92 -2.51
C LEU A 92 6.07 -13.51 -1.14
N ALA A 93 4.89 -14.02 -0.78
CA ALA A 93 4.28 -13.82 0.54
C ALA A 93 4.98 -14.61 1.65
N ASP A 94 5.69 -15.70 1.30
CA ASP A 94 6.44 -16.51 2.27
C ASP A 94 7.64 -15.70 2.82
N PRO A 95 7.69 -15.34 4.11
CA PRO A 95 8.81 -14.58 4.65
C PRO A 95 10.15 -15.35 4.56
N PHE A 96 10.12 -16.66 4.37
CA PHE A 96 11.31 -17.51 4.28
C PHE A 96 11.92 -17.60 2.88
N THR A 97 11.21 -17.18 1.82
CA THR A 97 11.81 -17.07 0.46
C THR A 97 12.80 -15.90 0.37
N CYS A 98 12.74 -14.94 1.29
CA CYS A 98 13.70 -13.85 1.44
C CYS A 98 15.03 -14.36 2.05
N SER A 99 15.71 -15.25 1.32
CA SER A 99 16.73 -16.17 1.84
C SER A 99 18.12 -15.56 2.08
N LYS A 100 18.26 -14.23 2.13
CA LYS A 100 19.57 -13.60 2.38
C LYS A 100 19.96 -13.54 3.86
N ALA A 101 19.03 -13.67 4.80
CA ALA A 101 19.30 -13.46 6.24
C ALA A 101 19.16 -14.71 7.14
N PHE A 102 18.57 -15.80 6.67
CA PHE A 102 18.38 -16.99 7.52
C PHE A 102 19.63 -17.86 7.56
N SER A 103 20.07 -18.23 8.76
CA SER A 103 21.13 -19.23 8.94
C SER A 103 20.69 -20.57 8.35
N THR A 104 21.64 -21.38 7.88
CA THR A 104 21.38 -22.70 7.29
C THR A 104 20.53 -23.58 8.21
N THR A 105 20.70 -23.46 9.53
CA THR A 105 19.91 -24.18 10.54
C THR A 105 18.45 -23.72 10.63
N GLN A 106 18.15 -22.42 10.48
CA GLN A 106 16.77 -21.91 10.45
C GLN A 106 16.03 -22.38 9.19
N LYS A 107 16.73 -22.39 8.04
CA LYS A 107 16.17 -22.94 6.79
C LYS A 107 15.85 -24.43 6.94
N ILE A 108 16.77 -25.22 7.52
CA ILE A 108 16.56 -26.66 7.76
C ILE A 108 15.40 -26.89 8.74
N LEU A 109 15.34 -26.17 9.86
CA LEU A 109 14.25 -26.31 10.85
C LEU A 109 12.87 -25.97 10.26
N HIS A 110 12.78 -24.91 9.46
CA HIS A 110 11.55 -24.57 8.76
C HIS A 110 11.16 -25.66 7.74
N THR A 111 12.14 -26.16 6.97
CA THR A 111 11.96 -27.23 5.99
C THR A 111 11.48 -28.53 6.63
N LEU A 112 11.98 -28.87 7.81
CA LEU A 112 11.55 -30.06 8.57
C LEU A 112 10.14 -29.89 9.18
N ARG A 113 9.72 -28.66 9.46
CA ARG A 113 8.41 -28.36 10.04
C ARG A 113 7.27 -28.35 9.02
N ASN A 114 7.59 -28.10 7.74
CA ASN A 114 6.65 -28.07 6.62
C ASN A 114 7.05 -29.09 5.53
N PRO A 115 6.84 -30.41 5.74
CA PRO A 115 7.31 -31.46 4.84
C PRO A 115 6.63 -31.42 3.45
N SER A 116 5.48 -30.75 3.29
CA SER A 116 4.84 -30.51 1.99
C SER A 116 5.67 -29.60 1.06
N LYS A 117 6.60 -28.80 1.62
CA LYS A 117 7.49 -27.90 0.85
C LYS A 117 8.81 -28.57 0.42
N TRP A 118 9.02 -29.86 0.70
CA TRP A 118 10.24 -30.59 0.27
C TRP A 118 10.43 -30.62 -1.26
N THR A 119 9.35 -30.50 -2.03
CA THR A 119 9.40 -30.46 -3.49
C THR A 119 9.91 -29.13 -4.07
N SER A 120 9.90 -28.03 -3.30
CA SER A 120 10.39 -26.72 -3.77
C SER A 120 11.90 -26.52 -3.58
N LEU A 121 12.58 -27.41 -2.84
CA LEU A 121 14.03 -27.36 -2.62
C LEU A 121 14.83 -28.18 -3.64
N LEU A 122 14.17 -28.89 -4.54
CA LEU A 122 14.84 -29.40 -5.73
C LEU A 122 15.17 -28.21 -6.63
N PRO A 123 16.43 -28.00 -7.04
CA PRO A 123 16.78 -26.97 -8.00
C PRO A 123 15.93 -27.25 -9.24
N PHE A 124 15.00 -26.33 -9.51
CA PHE A 124 14.04 -26.43 -10.60
C PHE A 124 14.79 -26.81 -11.87
N SER A 125 14.56 -28.04 -12.35
CA SER A 125 15.30 -28.58 -13.47
C SER A 125 15.00 -27.73 -14.70
N SER A 126 16.08 -27.31 -15.36
CA SER A 126 16.17 -26.62 -16.64
C SER A 126 15.23 -27.20 -17.72
N SER A 127 14.02 -26.65 -17.83
CA SER A 127 13.13 -26.88 -18.96
C SER A 127 12.23 -25.65 -19.11
N SER A 128 12.40 -24.93 -20.23
CA SER A 128 11.80 -23.63 -20.56
C SER A 128 12.20 -22.48 -19.61
N THR A 129 12.77 -21.42 -20.17
CA THR A 129 13.33 -20.27 -19.45
C THR A 129 12.45 -19.83 -18.27
N PRO A 130 12.98 -19.71 -17.03
CA PRO A 130 12.18 -19.20 -15.92
C PRO A 130 11.74 -17.78 -16.28
N THR A 131 10.45 -17.61 -16.58
CA THR A 131 9.84 -16.29 -16.73
C THR A 131 10.15 -15.52 -15.46
N SER A 132 10.81 -14.37 -15.59
CA SER A 132 11.21 -13.59 -14.42
C SER A 132 9.95 -13.17 -13.65
N PRO A 133 10.02 -13.03 -12.30
CA PRO A 133 8.92 -12.48 -11.50
C PRO A 133 8.35 -11.18 -12.09
N ALA A 134 9.23 -10.31 -12.59
CA ALA A 134 8.87 -9.07 -13.26
C ALA A 134 8.01 -9.29 -14.52
N ALA A 135 8.30 -10.31 -15.33
CA ALA A 135 7.53 -10.60 -16.54
C ALA A 135 6.13 -11.16 -16.22
N ILE A 136 6.00 -11.99 -15.17
CA ILE A 136 4.70 -12.50 -14.71
C ILE A 136 3.82 -11.34 -14.20
N LEU A 137 4.38 -10.45 -13.38
CA LEU A 137 3.67 -9.26 -12.91
C LEU A 137 3.30 -8.31 -14.07
N ALA A 138 4.22 -8.12 -15.02
CA ALA A 138 4.01 -7.24 -16.18
C ALA A 138 2.84 -7.67 -17.06
N GLU A 139 2.58 -8.97 -17.18
CA GLU A 139 1.45 -9.49 -17.96
C GLU A 139 0.11 -8.96 -17.42
N THR A 140 -0.11 -9.09 -16.10
CA THR A 140 -1.35 -8.64 -15.46
C THR A 140 -1.45 -7.12 -15.43
N LEU A 141 -0.33 -6.42 -15.15
CA LEU A 141 -0.28 -4.95 -15.21
C LEU A 141 -0.59 -4.41 -16.60
N SER A 142 -0.08 -5.06 -17.65
CA SER A 142 -0.34 -4.68 -19.04
C SER A 142 -1.82 -4.86 -19.38
N ALA A 143 -2.43 -5.98 -18.96
CA ALA A 143 -3.85 -6.24 -19.17
C ALA A 143 -4.73 -5.18 -18.48
N LEU A 144 -4.44 -4.83 -17.23
CA LEU A 144 -5.15 -3.77 -16.50
C LEU A 144 -4.97 -2.40 -17.13
N ARG A 145 -3.75 -2.05 -17.58
CA ARG A 145 -3.46 -0.81 -18.30
C ARG A 145 -4.23 -0.74 -19.61
N MET A 146 -4.30 -1.82 -20.37
CA MET A 146 -5.05 -1.88 -21.63
C MET A 146 -6.54 -1.67 -21.39
N ALA A 147 -7.12 -2.36 -20.40
CA ALA A 147 -8.52 -2.18 -20.01
C ALA A 147 -8.81 -0.73 -19.57
N ALA A 148 -7.92 -0.12 -18.78
CA ALA A 148 -8.03 1.28 -18.40
C ALA A 148 -7.95 2.23 -19.60
N SER A 149 -7.01 1.98 -20.52
CA SER A 149 -6.83 2.81 -21.71
C SER A 149 -8.02 2.74 -22.66
N GLU A 150 -8.62 1.55 -22.79
CA GLU A 150 -9.82 1.33 -23.59
C GLU A 150 -11.04 2.04 -22.98
N ALA A 151 -11.28 1.84 -21.69
CA ALA A 151 -12.40 2.46 -20.98
C ALA A 151 -12.34 3.99 -20.98
N LEU A 152 -11.14 4.55 -20.79
CA LEU A 152 -10.91 6.00 -20.74
C LEU A 152 -10.63 6.63 -22.11
N ARG A 153 -10.55 5.81 -23.17
CA ARG A 153 -10.20 6.24 -24.55
C ARG A 153 -8.93 7.10 -24.62
N THR A 154 -8.01 6.86 -23.70
CA THR A 154 -6.78 7.66 -23.54
C THR A 154 -5.66 6.72 -23.12
N PRO A 155 -4.45 6.81 -23.71
CA PRO A 155 -3.35 5.94 -23.33
C PRO A 155 -2.94 6.19 -21.88
N ILE A 156 -2.86 5.12 -21.09
CA ILE A 156 -2.38 5.16 -19.71
C ILE A 156 -0.89 4.84 -19.68
N SER A 157 -0.11 5.74 -19.08
CA SER A 157 1.34 5.60 -18.90
C SER A 157 1.80 5.72 -17.45
N GLN A 158 0.92 6.09 -16.52
CA GLN A 158 1.24 6.32 -15.12
C GLN A 158 0.17 5.69 -14.22
N ALA A 159 0.58 5.08 -13.12
CA ALA A 159 -0.34 4.50 -12.14
C ALA A 159 0.32 4.39 -10.75
N VAL A 160 -0.51 4.40 -9.70
CA VAL A 160 -0.13 3.88 -8.38
C VAL A 160 -0.51 2.40 -8.34
N VAL A 161 0.44 1.53 -7.96
CA VAL A 161 0.24 0.09 -7.85
C VAL A 161 0.32 -0.33 -6.39
N ILE A 162 -0.73 -1.00 -5.91
CA ILE A 162 -0.83 -1.57 -4.57
C ILE A 162 -0.72 -3.08 -4.65
N LEU A 163 0.05 -3.65 -3.72
CA LEU A 163 0.25 -5.08 -3.54
C LEU A 163 -0.02 -5.44 -2.07
N PRO A 164 -0.39 -6.69 -1.76
CA PRO A 164 -0.31 -7.20 -0.39
C PRO A 164 1.15 -7.18 0.12
N ASP A 165 1.34 -7.44 1.41
CA ASP A 165 2.69 -7.60 1.96
C ASP A 165 3.37 -8.85 1.35
N LEU A 166 4.38 -8.58 0.54
CA LEU A 166 5.17 -9.56 -0.22
C LEU A 166 6.64 -9.40 0.15
N PRO A 167 7.09 -9.93 1.30
CA PRO A 167 8.47 -9.76 1.77
C PRO A 167 9.52 -10.28 0.77
N GLY A 168 9.15 -11.23 -0.09
CA GLY A 168 10.00 -11.74 -1.17
C GLY A 168 10.14 -10.80 -2.37
N LEU A 169 9.22 -9.86 -2.57
CA LEU A 169 9.23 -8.96 -3.73
C LEU A 169 10.19 -7.80 -3.50
N GLN A 170 11.15 -7.62 -4.41
CA GLN A 170 12.02 -6.45 -4.38
C GLN A 170 11.42 -5.33 -5.20
N TYR A 171 11.58 -4.09 -4.73
CA TYR A 171 11.09 -2.90 -5.43
C TYR A 171 11.58 -2.81 -6.91
N PRO A 172 12.86 -3.10 -7.24
CA PRO A 172 13.32 -3.10 -8.62
C PRO A 172 12.60 -4.11 -9.53
N ASP A 173 12.12 -5.24 -8.99
CA ASP A 173 11.36 -6.22 -9.77
C ASP A 173 9.97 -5.68 -10.13
N LEU A 174 9.33 -4.96 -9.19
CA LEU A 174 8.06 -4.27 -9.44
C LEU A 174 8.23 -3.12 -10.45
N GLU A 175 9.28 -2.32 -10.32
CA GLU A 175 9.59 -1.24 -11.27
C GLU A 175 9.88 -1.80 -12.67
N ALA A 176 10.63 -2.89 -12.77
CA ALA A 176 10.86 -3.60 -14.02
C ALA A 176 9.55 -4.15 -14.61
N ALA A 177 8.66 -4.71 -13.77
CA ALA A 177 7.35 -5.20 -14.20
C ALA A 177 6.48 -4.07 -14.77
N ALA A 178 6.41 -2.92 -14.07
CA ALA A 178 5.67 -1.75 -14.52
C ALA A 178 6.22 -1.20 -15.83
N SER A 179 7.54 -1.09 -15.95
CA SER A 179 8.21 -0.65 -17.18
C SER A 179 7.91 -1.58 -18.36
N LEU A 180 7.99 -2.90 -18.16
CA LEU A 180 7.59 -3.91 -19.16
C LEU A 180 6.11 -3.80 -19.56
N ALA A 181 5.24 -3.40 -18.63
CA ALA A 181 3.83 -3.13 -18.88
C ALA A 181 3.57 -1.76 -19.56
N GLY A 182 4.59 -0.92 -19.76
CA GLY A 182 4.43 0.44 -20.28
C GLY A 182 3.84 1.42 -19.27
N LEU A 183 4.10 1.20 -17.98
CA LEU A 183 3.69 2.04 -16.86
C LEU A 183 4.91 2.66 -16.18
N THR A 184 4.78 3.92 -15.79
CA THR A 184 5.62 4.60 -14.81
C THR A 184 4.90 4.58 -13.46
N LEU A 185 5.55 4.04 -12.44
CA LEU A 185 4.98 4.01 -11.09
C LEU A 185 5.01 5.41 -10.48
N LEU A 186 3.83 5.92 -10.13
CA LEU A 186 3.70 7.14 -9.37
C LEU A 186 4.06 6.85 -7.90
N GLN A 187 5.02 7.58 -7.38
CA GLN A 187 5.44 7.49 -5.99
C GLN A 187 4.96 8.75 -5.26
N GLY A 188 4.31 8.56 -4.12
CA GLY A 188 3.93 9.65 -3.26
C GLY A 188 5.15 10.24 -2.55
N PHE A 189 5.22 11.56 -2.49
CA PHE A 189 6.05 12.23 -1.49
C PHE A 189 5.25 12.25 -0.19
N THR A 190 5.62 11.40 0.77
CA THR A 190 5.13 11.58 2.14
C THR A 190 5.75 12.88 2.65
N ALA A 191 4.92 13.89 2.96
CA ALA A 191 5.33 15.23 3.37
C ALA A 191 6.18 15.29 4.66
N SER A 192 6.43 14.15 5.32
CA SER A 192 7.12 14.10 6.62
C SER A 192 8.61 14.51 6.57
N SER A 193 9.22 14.78 5.40
CA SER A 193 10.65 15.09 5.32
C SER A 193 11.00 16.57 5.15
N ALA A 194 10.03 17.48 5.00
CA ALA A 194 10.38 18.90 4.91
C ALA A 194 10.81 19.48 6.27
N HIS A 195 10.29 18.95 7.39
CA HIS A 195 10.55 19.48 8.74
C HIS A 195 11.01 18.44 9.77
N ALA A 196 11.13 17.15 9.42
CA ALA A 196 11.76 16.19 10.32
C ALA A 196 13.26 16.56 10.47
N PRO A 197 13.74 16.88 11.69
CA PRO A 197 15.14 17.16 11.90
C PRO A 197 15.98 16.00 11.36
N LEU A 198 17.09 16.35 10.70
CA LEU A 198 18.02 15.54 9.87
C LEU A 198 18.60 14.26 10.52
N THR A 199 18.05 13.78 11.63
CA THR A 199 18.48 12.58 12.36
C THR A 199 17.74 11.31 11.94
N TYR A 200 16.56 11.40 11.31
CA TYR A 200 15.94 10.23 10.66
C TYR A 200 16.60 10.01 9.29
N SER A 201 17.58 9.10 9.31
CA SER A 201 18.59 8.85 8.27
C SER A 201 18.13 9.00 6.82
N ALA A 202 18.99 9.58 5.99
CA ALA A 202 18.95 9.63 4.53
C ALA A 202 18.78 8.26 3.81
N LEU A 203 18.74 7.14 4.55
CA LEU A 203 18.37 5.82 4.04
C LEU A 203 16.85 5.62 3.96
N ALA A 204 16.05 6.30 4.80
CA ALA A 204 14.59 6.32 4.68
C ALA A 204 14.15 7.16 3.48
N GLN A 205 14.89 8.23 3.15
CA GLN A 205 14.61 9.13 2.02
C GLN A 205 14.80 8.49 0.63
N ARG A 206 15.49 7.34 0.53
CA ARG A 206 15.70 6.63 -0.75
C ARG A 206 14.76 5.46 -1.01
N LYS A 207 13.95 5.06 -0.02
CA LYS A 207 12.90 4.09 -0.24
C LYS A 207 11.63 4.86 -0.51
N ALA A 208 11.23 4.94 -1.78
CA ALA A 208 9.87 5.29 -2.14
C ALA A 208 8.92 4.51 -1.24
N ILE A 209 8.19 5.19 -0.38
CA ILE A 209 7.22 4.54 0.49
C ILE A 209 6.03 4.26 -0.43
N LEU A 210 5.97 3.04 -0.95
CA LEU A 210 4.77 2.59 -1.63
C LEU A 210 3.60 2.65 -0.64
N PRO A 211 2.45 3.20 -1.06
CA PRO A 211 1.26 3.12 -0.22
C PRO A 211 0.97 1.67 0.11
N THR A 212 0.66 1.43 1.39
CA THR A 212 0.33 0.10 1.88
C THR A 212 -1.11 -0.22 1.49
N LEU A 213 -1.46 -1.50 1.54
CA LEU A 213 -2.82 -1.93 1.25
C LEU A 213 -3.84 -1.24 2.18
N THR A 214 -3.48 -1.06 3.45
CA THR A 214 -4.30 -0.36 4.45
C THR A 214 -4.44 1.12 4.13
N THR A 215 -3.36 1.84 3.80
CA THR A 215 -3.45 3.27 3.48
C THR A 215 -4.26 3.50 2.21
N ALA A 216 -4.10 2.65 1.20
CA ALA A 216 -4.90 2.71 -0.02
C ALA A 216 -6.37 2.42 0.27
N ALA A 217 -6.70 1.32 0.95
CA ALA A 217 -8.09 1.02 1.29
C ALA A 217 -8.74 2.15 2.13
N TYR A 218 -7.99 2.75 3.06
CA TYR A 218 -8.45 3.86 3.88
C TYR A 218 -8.70 5.13 3.05
N ALA A 219 -7.78 5.47 2.13
CA ALA A 219 -7.94 6.58 1.19
C ALA A 219 -9.24 6.48 0.37
N ALA A 220 -9.67 5.26 0.05
CA ALA A 220 -10.91 5.01 -0.68
C ALA A 220 -12.16 5.14 0.19
N ALA A 221 -12.10 4.62 1.42
CA ALA A 221 -13.23 4.56 2.35
C ALA A 221 -13.50 5.91 3.01
N VAL A 222 -12.45 6.69 3.25
CA VAL A 222 -12.52 8.00 3.91
C VAL A 222 -11.89 9.04 2.99
N PRO A 223 -12.60 9.47 1.92
CA PRO A 223 -12.10 10.52 1.02
C PRO A 223 -11.78 11.83 1.76
N ALA A 224 -12.44 12.08 2.89
CA ALA A 224 -12.20 13.20 3.80
C ALA A 224 -10.92 13.06 4.65
N GLY A 225 -10.34 11.86 4.73
CA GLY A 225 -9.03 11.58 5.36
C GLY A 225 -7.86 11.91 4.43
N LEU A 226 -8.19 12.42 3.25
CA LEU A 226 -7.31 13.17 2.39
C LEU A 226 -7.89 14.60 2.34
N CYS A 227 -7.04 15.62 2.41
CA CYS A 227 -7.45 17.01 2.49
C CYS A 227 -8.58 17.39 1.53
N ARG A 228 -9.53 18.21 1.99
CA ARG A 228 -10.65 18.73 1.20
C ARG A 228 -10.18 19.50 -0.03
N ASN A 229 -9.16 20.35 0.14
CA ASN A 229 -8.55 21.08 -0.96
C ASN A 229 -7.17 20.54 -1.31
N TYR A 230 -7.12 19.33 -1.86
CA TYR A 230 -5.86 18.71 -2.27
C TYR A 230 -5.18 19.37 -3.46
N THR A 231 -5.87 20.28 -4.14
CA THR A 231 -5.26 21.09 -5.20
C THR A 231 -4.39 22.21 -4.66
N SER A 232 -4.59 22.59 -3.39
CA SER A 232 -3.77 23.54 -2.64
C SER A 232 -2.91 22.77 -1.64
N PHE A 233 -1.60 22.74 -1.85
CA PHE A 233 -0.68 22.05 -0.94
C PHE A 233 -0.75 22.65 0.47
N ASP A 234 -0.78 23.99 0.57
CA ASP A 234 -0.78 24.68 1.86
C ASP A 234 -2.06 24.42 2.65
N GLU A 235 -3.24 24.55 2.02
CA GLU A 235 -4.51 24.26 2.70
C GLU A 235 -4.60 22.80 3.10
N CYS A 236 -4.09 21.89 2.25
CA CYS A 236 -4.03 20.48 2.57
C CYS A 236 -3.11 20.18 3.75
N ASN A 237 -1.94 20.82 3.78
CA ASN A 237 -0.99 20.67 4.87
C ASN A 237 -1.53 21.28 6.17
N GLU A 238 -2.19 22.44 6.12
CA GLU A 238 -2.85 23.06 7.27
C GLU A 238 -4.00 22.19 7.80
N GLU A 239 -4.85 21.63 6.93
CA GLU A 239 -5.92 20.71 7.35
C GLU A 239 -5.36 19.47 8.04
N ASN A 240 -4.31 18.86 7.48
CA ASN A 240 -3.64 17.73 8.11
C ASN A 240 -3.04 18.11 9.47
N LEU A 241 -2.38 19.28 9.57
CA LEU A 241 -1.79 19.77 10.81
C LEU A 241 -2.84 20.05 11.88
N VAL A 242 -4.00 20.62 11.52
CA VAL A 242 -5.11 20.86 12.46
C VAL A 242 -5.68 19.53 12.96
N GLN A 243 -5.92 18.57 12.06
CA GLN A 243 -6.36 17.21 12.42
C GLN A 243 -5.36 16.51 13.36
N GLU A 244 -4.06 16.68 13.12
CA GLU A 244 -3.01 16.12 13.99
C GLU A 244 -2.92 16.81 15.35
N THR A 245 -2.98 18.14 15.39
CA THR A 245 -2.58 18.93 16.58
C THR A 245 -3.74 19.31 17.50
N GLU A 246 -4.89 19.68 16.95
CA GLU A 246 -6.05 20.13 17.75
C GLU A 246 -6.93 18.95 18.16
N GLU A 247 -7.03 17.96 17.29
CA GLU A 247 -7.89 16.81 17.46
C GLU A 247 -7.14 15.65 18.14
N GLY A 248 -5.83 15.48 17.90
CA GLY A 248 -5.06 14.37 18.49
C GLY A 248 -5.61 12.99 18.11
N TYR A 249 -6.48 12.92 17.10
CA TYR A 249 -7.23 11.74 16.73
C TYR A 249 -6.44 10.96 15.67
N THR A 250 -5.60 10.03 16.13
CA THR A 250 -5.34 8.86 15.29
C THR A 250 -6.57 7.98 15.32
N ARG A 251 -7.05 7.54 14.17
CA ARG A 251 -8.15 6.60 14.03
C ARG A 251 -7.62 5.19 14.01
N GLY A 252 -8.12 4.32 14.87
CA GLY A 252 -7.80 2.90 14.79
C GLY A 252 -8.53 2.27 13.62
N ILE A 253 -7.78 1.67 12.72
CA ILE A 253 -8.26 1.00 11.53
C ILE A 253 -8.04 -0.49 11.69
N LEU A 254 -9.07 -1.28 11.40
CA LEU A 254 -8.96 -2.72 11.17
C LEU A 254 -9.30 -3.01 9.72
N ARG A 255 -8.32 -3.43 8.92
CA ARG A 255 -8.54 -3.95 7.58
C ARG A 255 -8.61 -5.46 7.61
N ILE A 256 -9.63 -6.04 7.00
CA ILE A 256 -9.76 -7.48 6.80
C ILE A 256 -9.91 -7.75 5.31
N SER A 257 -9.17 -8.73 4.82
CA SER A 257 -9.36 -9.30 3.51
C SER A 257 -9.59 -10.79 3.55
N LEU A 258 -10.69 -11.22 2.93
CA LEU A 258 -11.02 -12.62 2.75
C LEU A 258 -11.11 -12.95 1.26
N ASN A 259 -10.14 -13.74 0.79
CA ASN A 259 -10.09 -14.28 -0.57
C ASN A 259 -10.30 -15.81 -0.51
N ALA A 260 -10.24 -16.49 -1.66
CA ALA A 260 -10.48 -17.93 -1.69
C ALA A 260 -9.45 -18.70 -0.85
N GLN A 261 -8.18 -18.32 -0.91
CA GLN A 261 -7.08 -19.08 -0.27
C GLN A 261 -6.50 -18.42 0.97
N THR A 262 -6.65 -17.10 1.10
CA THR A 262 -5.97 -16.31 2.15
C THR A 262 -6.95 -15.47 2.95
N LEU A 263 -6.65 -15.36 4.24
CA LEU A 263 -7.18 -14.32 5.12
C LEU A 263 -6.03 -13.36 5.44
N SER A 264 -6.26 -12.07 5.31
CA SER A 264 -5.29 -11.04 5.63
C SER A 264 -5.91 -10.04 6.58
N ILE A 265 -5.27 -9.76 7.71
CA ILE A 265 -5.79 -8.82 8.72
C ILE A 265 -4.67 -7.84 9.09
N ASP A 266 -4.98 -6.55 9.00
CA ASP A 266 -4.08 -5.46 9.37
C ASP A 266 -4.78 -4.54 10.37
N GLY A 267 -4.09 -4.23 11.45
CA GLY A 267 -4.46 -3.12 12.34
C GLY A 267 -3.50 -1.96 12.11
N ALA A 268 -4.01 -0.73 12.04
CA ALA A 268 -3.21 0.49 11.91
C ALA A 268 -3.85 1.64 12.71
N GLU A 269 -3.05 2.63 13.10
CA GLU A 269 -3.54 3.90 13.65
C GLU A 269 -3.23 5.01 12.64
N CYS A 270 -4.25 5.61 12.02
CA CYS A 270 -4.03 6.60 10.96
C CYS A 270 -4.44 7.99 11.41
N ALA A 271 -3.54 8.96 11.24
CA ALA A 271 -3.87 10.38 11.33
C ALA A 271 -4.43 10.89 10.00
N SER A 272 -3.89 10.41 8.89
CA SER A 272 -4.38 10.71 7.54
C SER A 272 -4.16 9.52 6.61
N ALA A 273 -4.73 9.57 5.42
CA ALA A 273 -4.54 8.52 4.42
C ALA A 273 -3.11 8.40 3.88
N THR A 274 -2.28 9.42 4.09
CA THR A 274 -0.84 9.38 3.81
C THR A 274 0.01 9.08 5.04
N MET A 275 -0.60 9.09 6.24
CA MET A 275 0.10 8.93 7.51
C MET A 275 -0.63 7.94 8.42
N CYS A 276 -0.35 6.67 8.17
CA CYS A 276 -0.73 5.57 9.04
C CYS A 276 0.48 5.09 9.83
N PHE A 277 0.34 5.12 11.15
CA PHE A 277 1.28 4.54 12.07
C PHE A 277 0.92 3.09 12.32
N GLY A 278 1.96 2.27 12.27
CA GLY A 278 1.89 0.92 12.76
C GLY A 278 1.06 -0.02 11.91
N ASP A 279 1.57 -0.34 10.71
CA ASP A 279 1.48 -1.69 10.12
C ASP A 279 2.11 -2.76 11.04
N LEU A 280 1.92 -2.65 12.36
CA LEU A 280 2.62 -3.41 13.38
C LEU A 280 2.27 -4.90 13.29
N ARG A 281 1.20 -5.28 12.58
CA ARG A 281 0.67 -6.64 12.57
C ARG A 281 -0.06 -7.01 11.29
N SER A 282 0.42 -6.59 10.11
CA SER A 282 -0.09 -7.22 8.90
C SER A 282 0.18 -8.72 8.97
N ARG A 283 -0.90 -9.52 8.94
CA ARG A 283 -0.82 -10.97 9.07
C ARG A 283 -1.60 -11.62 7.94
N ASN A 284 -0.85 -12.29 7.09
CA ASN A 284 -1.39 -13.18 6.08
C ASN A 284 -1.47 -14.60 6.65
N PHE A 285 -2.68 -15.13 6.71
CA PHE A 285 -2.98 -16.49 7.14
C PHE A 285 -3.27 -17.36 5.92
N GLU A 286 -2.21 -17.97 5.38
CA GLU A 286 -2.32 -18.94 4.28
C GLU A 286 -3.19 -20.13 4.71
N GLY A 287 -4.12 -20.54 3.84
CA GLY A 287 -5.03 -21.65 4.12
C GLY A 287 -6.21 -21.31 5.04
N MET A 288 -6.35 -20.05 5.46
CA MET A 288 -7.52 -19.54 6.18
C MET A 288 -8.50 -18.75 5.28
N GLY A 289 -8.33 -18.78 3.96
CA GLY A 289 -9.30 -18.22 3.01
C GLY A 289 -10.64 -18.95 3.00
N TYR A 290 -11.60 -18.43 2.24
CA TYR A 290 -12.98 -18.93 2.19
C TYR A 290 -13.10 -20.38 1.71
N HIS A 291 -12.18 -20.85 0.86
CA HIS A 291 -12.08 -22.23 0.38
C HIS A 291 -11.11 -23.09 1.20
N SER A 292 -10.83 -22.69 2.45
CA SER A 292 -10.00 -23.48 3.36
C SER A 292 -10.52 -24.92 3.50
N PRO A 293 -9.64 -25.94 3.43
CA PRO A 293 -10.01 -27.31 3.77
C PRO A 293 -10.64 -27.43 5.16
N LEU A 294 -10.18 -26.62 6.12
CA LEU A 294 -10.71 -26.61 7.48
C LEU A 294 -12.19 -26.22 7.50
N ARG A 295 -12.61 -25.26 6.67
CA ARG A 295 -14.03 -24.88 6.57
C ARG A 295 -14.89 -26.02 6.06
N LYS A 296 -14.37 -26.83 5.13
CA LYS A 296 -15.09 -27.99 4.57
C LYS A 296 -15.13 -29.16 5.56
N GLU A 297 -14.06 -29.38 6.31
CA GLU A 297 -13.91 -30.51 7.24
C GLU A 297 -14.61 -30.25 8.58
N ASP A 298 -14.48 -29.03 9.11
CA ASP A 298 -15.01 -28.61 10.42
C ASP A 298 -15.38 -27.10 10.36
N PRO A 299 -16.56 -26.77 9.81
CA PRO A 299 -17.00 -25.38 9.62
C PRO A 299 -17.04 -24.58 10.92
N THR A 300 -17.50 -25.19 12.01
CA THR A 300 -17.58 -24.55 13.33
C THR A 300 -16.20 -24.15 13.82
N LYS A 301 -15.24 -25.07 13.77
CA LYS A 301 -13.86 -24.76 14.16
C LYS A 301 -13.21 -23.73 13.25
N TYR A 302 -13.48 -23.75 11.94
CA TYR A 302 -12.98 -22.74 11.02
C TYR A 302 -13.43 -21.33 11.43
N TRP A 303 -14.72 -21.16 11.69
CA TRP A 303 -15.30 -19.88 12.09
C TRP A 303 -14.84 -19.46 13.49
N ASP A 304 -14.73 -20.38 14.45
CA ASP A 304 -14.15 -20.10 15.77
C ASP A 304 -12.71 -19.56 15.67
N VAL A 305 -11.88 -20.18 14.83
CA VAL A 305 -10.51 -19.72 14.58
C VAL A 305 -10.52 -18.34 13.91
N MET A 306 -11.39 -18.11 12.93
CA MET A 306 -11.47 -16.82 12.25
C MET A 306 -11.88 -15.70 13.20
N THR A 307 -12.91 -15.92 14.01
CA THR A 307 -13.39 -14.98 15.04
C THR A 307 -12.28 -14.66 16.05
N ASP A 308 -11.52 -15.66 16.53
CA ASP A 308 -10.37 -15.44 17.41
C ASP A 308 -9.25 -14.62 16.74
N LEU A 309 -8.97 -14.86 15.46
CA LEU A 309 -7.98 -14.08 14.71
C LEU A 309 -8.39 -12.61 14.55
N ILE A 310 -9.64 -12.36 14.18
CA ILE A 310 -10.20 -11.00 14.04
C ILE A 310 -10.20 -10.28 15.39
N LEU A 311 -10.69 -10.93 16.44
CA LEU A 311 -10.71 -10.38 17.79
C LEU A 311 -9.30 -9.97 18.25
N ARG A 312 -8.31 -10.85 18.08
CA ARG A 312 -6.93 -10.55 18.49
C ARG A 312 -6.31 -9.41 17.70
N ALA A 313 -6.67 -9.27 16.43
CA ALA A 313 -6.23 -8.16 15.61
C ALA A 313 -6.93 -6.86 16.01
N GLY A 314 -8.24 -6.90 16.26
CA GLY A 314 -9.04 -5.78 16.76
C GLY A 314 -8.53 -5.27 18.11
N ILE A 315 -8.27 -6.15 19.09
CA ILE A 315 -7.67 -5.76 20.38
C ILE A 315 -6.27 -5.14 20.18
N ALA A 316 -5.59 -5.50 19.09
CA ALA A 316 -4.26 -5.01 18.79
C ALA A 316 -4.22 -3.67 18.05
N THR A 317 -5.35 -3.12 17.60
CA THR A 317 -5.41 -1.81 16.91
C THR A 317 -4.98 -0.65 17.80
N GLY A 318 -4.80 -0.87 19.10
CA GLY A 318 -3.98 -0.02 19.96
C GLY A 318 -4.79 0.85 20.89
N ARG A 319 -4.34 2.09 21.08
CA ARG A 319 -4.86 2.99 22.15
C ARG A 319 -6.09 3.77 21.71
N SER A 320 -6.31 3.90 20.41
CA SER A 320 -7.37 4.72 19.85
C SER A 320 -8.73 4.02 19.77
N GLY A 321 -8.80 2.74 20.16
CA GLY A 321 -9.96 1.90 19.87
C GLY A 321 -10.13 1.65 18.38
N LEU A 322 -11.10 0.84 17.99
CA LEU A 322 -11.48 0.64 16.60
C LEU A 322 -12.47 1.74 16.18
N ASP A 323 -12.09 2.53 15.17
CA ASP A 323 -12.91 3.60 14.60
C ASP A 323 -13.37 3.29 13.18
N THR A 324 -12.51 2.65 12.38
CA THR A 324 -12.79 2.36 10.98
C THR A 324 -12.53 0.89 10.66
N LEU A 325 -13.52 0.21 10.07
CA LEU A 325 -13.40 -1.15 9.55
C LEU A 325 -13.35 -1.12 8.02
N LEU A 326 -12.32 -1.74 7.45
CA LEU A 326 -12.11 -1.81 6.00
C LEU A 326 -12.20 -3.26 5.54
N LEU A 327 -13.23 -3.59 4.76
CA LEU A 327 -13.40 -4.93 4.19
C LEU A 327 -12.95 -4.95 2.72
N THR A 328 -12.13 -5.94 2.36
CA THR A 328 -11.56 -6.09 1.02
C THR A 328 -11.54 -7.55 0.55
N GLY A 329 -11.58 -7.82 -0.74
CA GLY A 329 -11.55 -9.22 -1.25
C GLY A 329 -12.91 -9.77 -1.63
N ASP A 330 -12.90 -10.99 -2.16
CA ASP A 330 -14.05 -11.59 -2.84
C ASP A 330 -15.17 -12.08 -1.90
N TYR A 331 -14.81 -12.53 -0.70
CA TYR A 331 -15.71 -13.27 0.17
C TYR A 331 -16.04 -12.54 1.47
N VAL A 332 -15.66 -11.26 1.59
CA VAL A 332 -15.93 -10.45 2.80
C VAL A 332 -17.40 -10.04 2.94
N LEU A 333 -18.25 -10.29 1.95
CA LEU A 333 -19.69 -10.02 2.02
C LEU A 333 -20.53 -11.29 2.23
N GLU A 334 -19.88 -12.43 2.46
CA GLU A 334 -20.55 -13.69 2.73
C GLU A 334 -21.23 -13.65 4.11
N GLU A 335 -22.50 -14.05 4.19
CA GLU A 335 -23.32 -13.94 5.41
C GLU A 335 -22.63 -14.58 6.62
N ASP A 336 -22.15 -15.82 6.49
CA ASP A 336 -21.40 -16.50 7.54
C ASP A 336 -20.18 -15.69 8.04
N PHE A 337 -19.48 -15.01 7.13
CA PHE A 337 -18.32 -14.20 7.50
C PHE A 337 -18.74 -12.94 8.26
N LEU A 338 -19.79 -12.26 7.80
CA LEU A 338 -20.30 -11.04 8.43
C LEU A 338 -20.81 -11.32 9.85
N ASP A 339 -21.52 -12.44 10.06
CA ASP A 339 -21.99 -12.86 11.40
C ASP A 339 -20.81 -13.09 12.37
N ASN A 340 -19.76 -13.77 11.90
CA ASN A 340 -18.57 -14.04 12.71
C ASN A 340 -17.73 -12.78 12.97
N LEU A 341 -17.68 -11.88 11.99
CA LEU A 341 -17.05 -10.58 12.13
C LEU A 341 -17.77 -9.73 13.17
N GLU A 342 -19.09 -9.62 13.11
CA GLU A 342 -19.90 -8.89 14.09
C GLU A 342 -19.66 -9.45 15.51
N MET A 343 -19.71 -10.79 15.66
CA MET A 343 -19.40 -11.43 16.94
C MET A 343 -18.00 -11.12 17.46
N ALA A 344 -16.98 -11.08 16.59
CA ALA A 344 -15.62 -10.73 16.98
C ALA A 344 -15.53 -9.27 17.45
N LEU A 345 -16.19 -8.36 16.74
CA LEU A 345 -16.11 -6.92 16.98
C LEU A 345 -16.86 -6.46 18.24
N LEU A 346 -17.88 -7.20 18.70
CA LEU A 346 -18.55 -6.91 19.98
C LEU A 346 -17.62 -6.89 21.21
N TYR A 347 -16.45 -7.52 21.10
CA TYR A 347 -15.44 -7.58 22.17
C TYR A 347 -14.23 -6.66 21.92
N VAL A 348 -14.24 -5.89 20.83
CA VAL A 348 -13.21 -4.92 20.49
C VAL A 348 -13.67 -3.54 20.96
N ASP A 349 -12.78 -2.78 21.61
CA ASP A 349 -13.07 -1.40 22.02
C ASP A 349 -13.39 -0.54 20.79
N GLY A 350 -14.50 0.20 20.81
CA GLY A 350 -15.06 0.90 19.63
C GLY A 350 -15.74 0.01 18.58
N GLY A 351 -15.66 -1.32 18.70
CA GLY A 351 -16.24 -2.25 17.72
C GLY A 351 -17.76 -2.19 17.64
N ALA A 352 -18.46 -1.95 18.75
CA ALA A 352 -19.91 -1.77 18.75
C ALA A 352 -20.35 -0.53 17.96
N ASP A 353 -19.63 0.59 18.10
CA ASP A 353 -19.93 1.82 17.35
C ASP A 353 -19.74 1.62 15.85
N VAL A 354 -18.71 0.86 15.46
CA VAL A 354 -18.46 0.49 14.06
C VAL A 354 -19.54 -0.43 13.51
N ILE A 355 -20.01 -1.40 14.29
CA ILE A 355 -21.14 -2.26 13.91
C ILE A 355 -22.41 -1.42 13.73
N ASP A 356 -22.69 -0.51 14.65
CA ASP A 356 -23.87 0.35 14.57
C ASP A 356 -23.81 1.24 13.33
N GLN A 357 -22.67 1.86 13.04
CA GLN A 357 -22.46 2.64 11.81
C GLN A 357 -22.66 1.79 10.56
N TRP A 358 -22.10 0.57 10.55
CA TRP A 358 -22.27 -0.38 9.46
C TRP A 358 -23.77 -0.69 9.23
N HIS A 359 -24.55 -0.98 10.28
CA HIS A 359 -25.98 -1.24 10.15
C HIS A 359 -26.80 -0.01 9.77
N LEU A 360 -26.44 1.19 10.27
CA LEU A 360 -27.15 2.44 10.04
C LEU A 360 -26.97 2.98 8.62
N ASP A 361 -25.75 2.95 8.09
CA ASP A 361 -25.45 3.49 6.76
C ASP A 361 -25.85 2.53 5.64
N GLY A 362 -26.19 1.28 5.98
CA GLY A 362 -26.68 0.27 5.03
C GLY A 362 -25.68 -0.09 3.92
N SER A 363 -24.45 0.40 3.99
CA SER A 363 -23.38 0.09 3.05
C SER A 363 -22.12 -0.28 3.81
N ILE A 364 -21.73 -1.55 3.69
CA ILE A 364 -20.36 -2.02 3.87
C ILE A 364 -19.53 -1.34 2.78
N VAL A 365 -19.27 -0.04 2.92
CA VAL A 365 -18.76 0.81 1.86
C VAL A 365 -19.70 0.85 0.63
N SER A 366 -19.97 2.01 0.04
CA SER A 366 -20.86 2.11 -1.14
C SER A 366 -20.29 1.45 -2.42
N TYR A 367 -19.20 0.66 -2.30
CA TYR A 367 -18.36 0.21 -3.38
C TYR A 367 -18.01 -1.27 -3.20
N PRO A 368 -17.84 -2.04 -4.30
CA PRO A 368 -17.50 -3.46 -4.17
C PRO A 368 -16.13 -3.61 -3.46
N PRO A 369 -16.03 -4.43 -2.40
CA PRO A 369 -14.82 -4.57 -1.58
C PRO A 369 -13.54 -4.93 -2.36
N VAL A 370 -13.70 -5.62 -3.50
CA VAL A 370 -12.57 -6.00 -4.36
C VAL A 370 -11.85 -4.82 -5.00
N TYR A 371 -12.55 -3.69 -5.21
CA TYR A 371 -11.99 -2.48 -5.82
C TYR A 371 -11.47 -1.48 -4.80
N LEU A 372 -11.79 -1.64 -3.51
CA LEU A 372 -11.48 -0.64 -2.48
C LEU A 372 -10.00 -0.21 -2.49
N PRO A 373 -9.01 -1.13 -2.58
CA PRO A 373 -7.62 -0.73 -2.69
C PRO A 373 -7.28 0.04 -3.97
N ALA A 374 -7.82 -0.38 -5.12
CA ALA A 374 -7.58 0.28 -6.40
C ALA A 374 -8.18 1.69 -6.43
N ARG A 375 -9.36 1.89 -5.81
CA ARG A 375 -10.00 3.20 -5.69
C ARG A 375 -9.14 4.17 -4.90
N GLY A 376 -8.59 3.73 -3.79
CA GLY A 376 -7.72 4.58 -2.99
C GLY A 376 -6.36 4.83 -3.62
N ALA A 377 -5.82 3.83 -4.33
CA ALA A 377 -4.66 4.02 -5.19
C ALA A 377 -4.90 5.07 -6.27
N ALA A 378 -6.11 5.11 -6.85
CA ALA A 378 -6.49 6.07 -7.89
C ALA A 378 -6.58 7.49 -7.31
N GLU A 379 -7.19 7.63 -6.14
CA GLU A 379 -7.21 8.89 -5.38
C GLU A 379 -5.79 9.38 -5.06
N MET A 380 -4.91 8.49 -4.57
CA MET A 380 -3.51 8.82 -4.34
C MET A 380 -2.81 9.24 -5.62
N ALA A 381 -3.00 8.52 -6.72
CA ALA A 381 -2.43 8.85 -8.02
C ALA A 381 -2.87 10.25 -8.48
N LYS A 382 -4.15 10.57 -8.30
CA LYS A 382 -4.72 11.87 -8.65
C LYS A 382 -4.07 13.01 -7.87
N ARG A 383 -3.87 12.80 -6.57
CA ARG A 383 -3.27 13.78 -5.66
C ARG A 383 -1.77 13.94 -5.89
N ILE A 384 -1.05 12.86 -6.20
CA ILE A 384 0.37 12.93 -6.58
C ILE A 384 0.53 13.78 -7.84
N ALA A 385 -0.29 13.53 -8.87
CA ALA A 385 -0.27 14.30 -10.11
C ALA A 385 -0.64 15.78 -9.88
N ALA A 386 -1.61 16.06 -8.99
CA ALA A 386 -1.99 17.43 -8.64
C ALA A 386 -0.91 18.15 -7.80
N GLY A 387 -0.34 17.50 -6.78
CA GLY A 387 0.67 18.07 -5.90
C GLY A 387 2.00 18.35 -6.62
N GLN A 388 2.36 17.54 -7.62
CA GLN A 388 3.49 17.83 -8.51
C GLN A 388 3.32 19.14 -9.29
N MET A 389 2.10 19.67 -9.47
CA MET A 389 1.89 20.99 -10.06
C MET A 389 2.16 22.15 -9.10
N VAL A 390 1.85 22.00 -7.81
CA VAL A 390 1.92 23.12 -6.87
C VAL A 390 3.38 23.54 -6.67
N TYR A 391 4.28 22.57 -6.51
CA TYR A 391 5.73 22.83 -6.44
C TYR A 391 6.33 23.43 -7.71
N ALA A 392 5.68 23.25 -8.86
CA ALA A 392 6.11 23.82 -10.13
C ALA A 392 5.68 25.30 -10.28
N GLY A 393 4.58 25.71 -9.62
CA GLY A 393 3.94 27.01 -9.82
C GLY A 393 4.56 28.19 -9.09
N GLU A 394 5.24 27.98 -7.95
CA GLU A 394 5.59 29.10 -7.07
C GLU A 394 6.79 29.94 -7.53
N GLU A 395 7.76 29.40 -8.28
CA GLU A 395 8.93 30.20 -8.72
C GLU A 395 9.50 29.92 -10.14
N GLY A 396 8.95 28.98 -10.93
CA GLY A 396 9.68 28.53 -12.15
C GLY A 396 8.88 28.12 -13.39
N CYS A 397 7.59 27.81 -13.29
CA CYS A 397 6.79 27.37 -14.44
C CYS A 397 5.96 28.47 -15.10
N THR A 398 6.44 29.72 -15.05
CA THR A 398 6.00 30.80 -15.93
C THR A 398 6.66 30.65 -17.31
N GLY A 399 6.45 29.47 -17.93
CA GLY A 399 6.87 29.22 -19.30
C GLY A 399 6.07 30.08 -20.27
N SER A 400 6.66 31.22 -20.65
CA SER A 400 6.54 31.91 -21.93
C SER A 400 5.37 31.48 -22.84
N GLU A 401 4.32 32.29 -22.89
CA GLU A 401 3.40 32.28 -24.03
C GLU A 401 4.08 32.75 -25.35
N GLU A 402 5.35 33.18 -25.30
CA GLU A 402 6.11 33.67 -26.44
C GLU A 402 7.09 32.62 -27.02
N ALA A 403 6.59 31.63 -27.78
CA ALA A 403 7.37 30.95 -28.84
C ALA A 403 6.54 29.92 -29.65
N HIS A 404 5.29 30.21 -29.97
CA HIS A 404 4.70 29.69 -31.20
C HIS A 404 4.47 30.87 -32.11
N GLY A 405 5.55 31.25 -32.80
CA GLY A 405 5.44 32.12 -33.95
C GLY A 405 4.39 31.54 -34.89
N ASP A 406 3.47 32.41 -35.30
CA ASP A 406 2.50 32.17 -36.36
C ASP A 406 3.21 31.56 -37.57
N ALA A 407 3.18 30.22 -37.66
CA ALA A 407 3.30 29.54 -38.93
C ALA A 407 2.00 29.84 -39.67
N LYS A 408 2.00 30.98 -40.35
CA LYS A 408 1.04 31.36 -41.36
C LYS A 408 1.02 30.24 -42.40
N LEU A 409 0.10 29.30 -42.25
CA LEU A 409 -0.28 28.36 -43.29
C LEU A 409 -0.91 29.18 -44.41
N GLU A 410 -0.07 29.61 -45.36
CA GLU A 410 -0.53 30.03 -46.68
C GLU A 410 -1.15 28.79 -47.33
N VAL A 411 -2.49 28.76 -47.32
CA VAL A 411 -3.27 27.85 -48.13
C VAL A 411 -3.11 28.31 -49.57
N GLU A 412 -2.19 27.68 -50.30
CA GLU A 412 -2.17 27.77 -51.77
C GLU A 412 -3.53 27.32 -52.30
N GLY A 413 -4.17 28.22 -53.03
CA GLY A 413 -5.50 28.03 -53.58
C GLY A 413 -5.54 26.87 -54.57
N VAL A 414 -6.43 25.92 -54.31
CA VAL A 414 -6.91 24.96 -55.31
C VAL A 414 -7.84 25.73 -56.24
N THR A 415 -7.33 26.09 -57.42
CA THR A 415 -8.15 26.52 -58.56
C THR A 415 -8.99 25.35 -59.05
N GLU A 416 -10.31 25.46 -58.88
CA GLU A 416 -11.30 24.62 -59.56
C GLU A 416 -11.22 24.85 -61.09
N GLN A 417 -10.97 23.78 -61.85
CA GLN A 417 -11.21 23.77 -63.29
C GLN A 417 -12.70 23.52 -63.57
N PRO A 418 -13.33 24.30 -64.46
CA PRO A 418 -14.69 24.03 -64.89
C PRO A 418 -14.72 22.84 -65.85
N THR A 419 -15.49 21.82 -65.50
CA THR A 419 -15.86 20.73 -66.41
C THR A 419 -16.85 21.25 -67.45
N THR A 420 -16.58 20.86 -68.70
CA THR A 420 -17.47 21.02 -69.86
C THR A 420 -18.20 19.71 -70.14
#